data_AF-A0AAP0BJR4-F1
#
_entry.id   AF-A0AAP0BJR4-F1
#
_cell.length_a   1.000
_cell.length_b   1.000
_cell.length_c   1.000
_cell.angle_alpha   90.00
_cell.angle_beta   90.00
_cell.angle_gamma   90.00
#
_symmetry.space_group_name_H-M   'P 1'
#
loop_
_entity.id
_entity.type
_entity.pdbx_description
1 polymer ?
#
loop_
_entity_poly.entity_id
_entity_poly.type
_entity_poly.pdbx_seq_one_letter_code
_entity_poly.pdbx_strand_id
1 'polypeptide(L)'
;MGWKGRKEVRFSSQKLSYFALYSLIHFFYSDRLEVAVDDMEDLARTCKVCKCEELQKILQKESIHQKYAEYKSLKDVDNSQKRFILQGSSLPEGDRLSSAYCQILQTSLAKSLHKHTDD
;
A
#
# COMPACT_ATOMS: atom_id res chain seq x y z
N MET A 1 23.17 -8.32 -5.16
CA MET A 1 23.91 -7.46 -4.19
C MET A 1 22.91 -6.74 -3.29
N GLY A 2 22.94 -7.01 -1.99
CA GLY A 2 21.90 -6.64 -1.03
C GLY A 2 21.85 -5.16 -0.66
N TRP A 3 20.63 -4.68 -0.39
CA TRP A 3 20.23 -3.37 0.14
C TRP A 3 20.89 -2.98 1.48
N LYS A 4 21.54 -3.94 2.15
CA LYS A 4 22.27 -3.83 3.43
C LYS A 4 23.53 -2.95 3.25
N GLY A 5 23.36 -1.63 3.25
CA GLY A 5 24.45 -0.65 3.12
C GLY A 5 24.07 0.63 2.39
N ARG A 6 22.89 0.70 1.78
CA ARG A 6 22.41 1.93 1.13
C ARG A 6 21.76 2.84 2.18
N LYS A 7 22.24 4.08 2.28
CA LYS A 7 21.65 5.14 3.12
C LYS A 7 20.36 5.73 2.53
N GLU A 8 20.13 5.52 1.24
CA GLU A 8 19.00 6.10 0.50
C GLU A 8 18.47 5.10 -0.53
N VAL A 9 17.14 4.96 -0.59
CA VAL A 9 16.43 4.19 -1.62
C VAL A 9 15.56 5.19 -2.39
N ARG A 10 15.91 5.45 -3.65
CA ARG A 10 15.17 6.39 -4.50
C ARG A 10 14.11 5.65 -5.32
N PHE A 11 12.89 6.19 -5.34
CA PHE A 11 11.82 5.68 -6.18
C PHE A 11 12.07 6.09 -7.63
N SER A 12 12.16 5.10 -8.53
CA SER A 12 12.29 5.35 -9.97
C SER A 12 10.94 5.42 -10.70
N SER A 13 9.82 5.34 -9.97
CA SER A 13 8.46 5.30 -10.53
C SER A 13 7.67 6.52 -10.05
N GLN A 14 7.24 7.36 -10.99
CA GLN A 14 6.34 8.50 -10.74
C GLN A 14 4.95 8.09 -10.23
N LYS A 15 4.64 6.78 -10.20
CA LYS A 15 3.33 6.25 -9.77
C LYS A 15 3.23 5.98 -8.26
N LEU A 16 4.28 6.23 -7.50
CA LEU A 16 4.32 6.00 -6.05
C LEU A 16 4.39 7.34 -5.33
N SER A 17 3.35 7.67 -4.57
CA SER A 17 3.39 8.81 -3.65
C SER A 17 4.15 8.43 -2.38
N TYR A 18 4.94 9.36 -1.85
CA TYR A 18 5.65 9.15 -0.58
C TYR A 18 4.66 8.80 0.55
N PHE A 19 3.51 9.49 0.58
CA PHE A 19 2.49 9.30 1.60
C PHE A 19 1.89 7.89 1.56
N ALA A 20 1.54 7.38 0.38
CA ALA A 20 0.98 6.03 0.24
C ALA A 20 1.97 4.95 0.71
N LEU A 21 3.25 5.09 0.37
CA LEU A 21 4.25 4.15 0.84
C LEU A 21 4.51 4.27 2.34
N TYR A 22 4.62 5.49 2.86
CA TYR A 22 4.78 5.73 4.29
C TYR A 22 3.63 5.09 5.06
N SER A 23 2.38 5.28 4.63
CA SER A 23 1.20 4.66 5.23
C SER A 23 1.24 3.15 5.17
N LEU A 24 1.70 2.56 4.06
CA LEU A 24 1.87 1.10 3.92
C LEU A 24 2.93 0.56 4.89
N ILE A 25 4.08 1.22 4.99
CA ILE A 25 5.15 0.84 5.92
C ILE A 25 4.66 1.03 7.37
N HIS A 26 4.04 2.16 7.67
CA HIS A 26 3.52 2.44 9.00
C HIS A 26 2.49 1.39 9.42
N PHE A 27 1.54 1.07 8.55
CA PHE A 27 0.55 0.00 8.78
C PHE A 27 1.21 -1.33 9.14
N PHE A 28 2.26 -1.69 8.40
CA PHE A 28 3.05 -2.86 8.68
C PHE A 28 3.63 -2.85 10.10
N TYR A 29 4.19 -1.72 10.57
CA TYR A 29 4.73 -1.64 11.94
C TYR A 29 3.68 -1.45 13.04
N SER A 30 2.55 -0.81 12.74
CA SER A 30 1.53 -0.42 13.73
C SER A 30 0.35 -1.39 13.84
N ASP A 31 0.22 -2.34 12.90
CA ASP A 31 -0.97 -3.17 12.70
C ASP A 31 -2.27 -2.35 12.48
N ARG A 32 -2.15 -1.07 12.13
CA ARG A 32 -3.28 -0.16 11.93
C ARG A 32 -3.02 0.82 10.78
N LEU A 33 -3.83 0.70 9.74
CA LEU A 33 -3.84 1.58 8.59
C LEU A 33 -4.92 2.63 8.79
N GLU A 34 -4.55 3.90 8.72
CA GLU A 34 -5.47 5.03 8.73
C GLU A 34 -5.11 5.95 7.56
N VAL A 35 -6.03 6.11 6.62
CA VAL A 35 -5.80 6.85 5.37
C VAL A 35 -7.03 7.66 5.00
N ALA A 36 -6.86 8.84 4.42
CA ALA A 36 -8.01 9.61 3.92
C ALA A 36 -8.67 8.85 2.75
N VAL A 37 -9.99 9.00 2.58
CA VAL A 37 -10.71 8.32 1.50
C VAL A 37 -10.15 8.71 0.12
N ASP A 38 -9.78 9.97 -0.06
CA ASP A 38 -9.18 10.48 -1.29
C ASP A 38 -7.81 9.86 -1.62
N ASP A 39 -7.06 9.44 -0.60
CA ASP A 39 -5.73 8.85 -0.75
C ASP A 39 -5.78 7.31 -0.96
N MET A 40 -6.96 6.69 -0.87
CA MET A 40 -7.11 5.24 -0.94
C MET A 40 -6.69 4.66 -2.30
N GLU A 41 -6.97 5.37 -3.41
CA GLU A 41 -6.59 4.91 -4.75
C GLU A 41 -5.06 4.87 -4.92
N ASP A 42 -4.37 5.88 -4.40
CA ASP A 42 -2.91 5.97 -4.40
C ASP A 42 -2.28 4.85 -3.58
N LEU A 43 -2.88 4.53 -2.44
CA LEU A 43 -2.48 3.41 -1.62
C LEU A 43 -2.72 2.07 -2.31
N ALA A 44 -3.85 1.88 -2.99
CA ALA A 44 -4.14 0.67 -3.76
C ALA A 44 -3.12 0.47 -4.91
N ARG A 45 -2.75 1.55 -5.61
CA ARG A 45 -1.69 1.51 -6.64
C ARG A 45 -0.34 1.10 -6.04
N THR A 46 -0.02 1.62 -4.86
CA THR A 46 1.19 1.26 -4.13
C THR A 46 1.18 -0.22 -3.71
N CYS A 47 0.06 -0.72 -3.17
CA CYS A 47 -0.10 -2.13 -2.82
C CYS A 47 0.14 -3.05 -4.02
N LYS A 48 -0.37 -2.70 -5.21
CA LYS A 48 -0.12 -3.45 -6.45
C LYS A 48 1.35 -3.54 -6.80
N VAL A 49 2.12 -2.45 -6.63
CA VAL A 49 3.57 -2.43 -6.91
C VAL A 49 4.34 -3.24 -5.88
N CYS A 50 3.91 -3.20 -4.62
CA CYS A 50 4.48 -3.94 -3.50
C CYS A 50 4.02 -5.40 -3.42
N LYS A 51 3.10 -5.83 -4.30
CA LYS A 51 2.46 -7.17 -4.30
C LYS A 51 1.66 -7.49 -3.04
N CYS A 52 1.03 -6.49 -2.44
CA CYS A 52 0.11 -6.67 -1.31
C CYS A 52 -1.33 -6.85 -1.86
N GLU A 53 -1.61 -8.00 -2.45
CA GLU A 53 -2.82 -8.22 -3.26
C GLU A 53 -4.12 -8.21 -2.45
N GLU A 54 -4.15 -8.79 -1.25
CA GLU A 54 -5.38 -8.79 -0.44
C GLU A 54 -5.67 -7.40 0.11
N LEU A 55 -4.64 -6.68 0.55
CA LEU A 55 -4.79 -5.29 0.96
C LEU A 55 -5.28 -4.42 -0.20
N GLN A 56 -4.77 -4.64 -1.42
CA GLN A 56 -5.27 -3.96 -2.61
C GLN A 56 -6.77 -4.25 -2.85
N LYS A 57 -7.21 -5.52 -2.74
CA LYS A 57 -8.63 -5.90 -2.93
C LYS A 57 -9.54 -5.22 -1.91
N ILE A 58 -9.13 -5.17 -0.64
CA ILE A 58 -9.89 -4.51 0.43
C ILE A 58 -10.01 -3.02 0.15
N LEU A 59 -8.90 -2.35 -0.18
CA LEU A 59 -8.89 -0.92 -0.50
C LEU A 59 -9.79 -0.61 -1.70
N GLN A 60 -9.72 -1.41 -2.76
CA GLN A 60 -10.57 -1.21 -3.96
C GLN A 60 -12.06 -1.40 -3.65
N LYS A 61 -12.41 -2.44 -2.89
CA LYS A 61 -13.80 -2.70 -2.50
C LYS A 61 -14.36 -1.52 -1.67
N GLU A 62 -13.57 -1.02 -0.74
CA GLU A 62 -13.98 0.09 0.10
C GLU A 62 -14.04 1.41 -0.67
N SER A 63 -13.11 1.70 -1.57
CA SER A 63 -13.20 2.87 -2.45
C SER A 63 -14.48 2.87 -3.29
N ILE A 64 -14.94 1.71 -3.76
CA ILE A 64 -16.22 1.59 -4.47
C ILE A 64 -17.40 1.88 -3.53
N HIS A 65 -17.36 1.35 -2.31
CA HIS A 65 -18.41 1.61 -1.32
C HIS A 65 -18.51 3.10 -0.97
N GLN A 66 -17.37 3.77 -0.75
CA GLN A 66 -17.34 5.20 -0.42
C GLN A 66 -17.90 6.04 -1.58
N LYS A 67 -17.46 5.78 -2.82
CA LYS A 67 -18.03 6.44 -4.02
C LYS A 67 -19.53 6.26 -4.15
N TYR A 68 -20.04 5.06 -3.85
CA TYR A 68 -21.47 4.78 -3.91
C TYR A 68 -22.25 5.41 -2.76
N ALA A 69 -21.66 5.46 -1.56
CA ALA A 69 -22.24 6.12 -0.39
C ALA A 69 -22.35 7.63 -0.62
N GLU A 70 -21.32 8.26 -1.20
CA GLU A 70 -21.32 9.66 -1.59
C GLU A 70 -22.37 9.97 -2.65
N TYR A 71 -22.46 9.12 -3.70
CA TYR A 71 -23.50 9.26 -4.71
C TYR A 71 -24.92 9.23 -4.12
N LYS A 72 -25.14 8.48 -3.03
CA LYS A 72 -26.44 8.41 -2.34
C LYS A 72 -26.62 9.48 -1.27
N SER A 73 -25.56 9.99 -0.66
CA SER A 73 -25.63 11.01 0.36
C SER A 73 -25.66 12.39 -0.28
N LEU A 74 -26.82 13.05 -0.26
CA LEU A 74 -27.00 14.46 -0.64
C LEU A 74 -26.21 15.47 0.25
N LYS A 75 -25.18 15.02 0.97
CA LYS A 75 -24.37 15.83 1.89
C LYS A 75 -22.91 15.85 1.47
N ASP A 76 -22.46 17.06 1.19
CA ASP A 76 -21.13 17.50 0.77
C ASP A 76 -20.12 17.44 1.93
N VAL A 77 -19.94 16.26 2.54
CA VAL A 77 -18.87 16.07 3.53
C VAL A 77 -17.59 15.78 2.77
N ASP A 78 -16.66 16.74 2.79
CA ASP A 78 -15.34 16.65 2.19
C ASP A 78 -14.64 15.33 2.55
N ASN A 79 -14.37 14.51 1.53
CA ASN A 79 -13.76 13.19 1.67
C ASN A 79 -12.33 13.25 2.17
N SER A 80 -11.67 14.41 2.07
CA SER A 80 -10.33 14.64 2.63
C SER A 80 -10.30 14.45 4.16
N GLN A 81 -11.46 14.64 4.81
CA GLN A 81 -11.62 14.49 6.26
C GLN A 81 -12.10 13.09 6.68
N LYS A 82 -12.67 12.31 5.76
CA LYS A 82 -13.11 10.93 6.05
C LYS A 82 -11.90 10.00 6.08
N ARG A 83 -11.81 9.17 7.12
CA ARG A 83 -10.71 8.23 7.30
C ARG A 83 -11.20 6.80 7.13
N PHE A 84 -10.54 6.05 6.26
CA PHE A 84 -10.60 4.61 6.25
C PHE A 84 -9.65 4.05 7.30
N ILE A 85 -10.14 3.16 8.16
CA ILE A 85 -9.36 2.51 9.21
C ILE A 85 -9.42 1.00 9.01
N LEU A 86 -8.26 0.36 8.91
CA LEU A 86 -8.11 -1.09 8.81
C LEU A 86 -7.12 -1.59 9.85
N GLN A 87 -7.49 -2.66 10.55
CA GLN A 87 -6.58 -3.36 11.47
C GLN A 87 -5.95 -4.55 10.76
N GLY A 88 -4.64 -4.76 10.92
CA GLY A 88 -3.92 -5.81 10.20
C GLY A 88 -4.31 -7.22 10.64
N SER A 89 -4.86 -7.38 11.84
CA SER A 89 -5.56 -8.61 12.28
C SER A 89 -6.73 -9.01 11.37
N SER A 90 -7.34 -8.06 10.65
CA SER A 90 -8.42 -8.29 9.69
C SER A 90 -7.91 -8.83 8.34
N LEU A 91 -6.58 -8.82 8.11
CA LEU A 91 -5.97 -9.41 6.93
C LEU A 91 -5.77 -10.93 7.08
N PRO A 92 -5.88 -11.69 5.97
CA PRO A 92 -5.40 -13.06 5.90
C PRO A 92 -3.92 -13.17 6.33
N GLU A 93 -3.54 -14.31 6.89
CA GLU A 93 -2.18 -14.52 7.41
C GLU A 93 -1.06 -14.28 6.38
N GLY A 94 -1.35 -14.50 5.10
CA GLY A 94 -0.44 -14.25 3.98
C GLY A 94 -0.12 -12.77 3.72
N ASP A 95 -0.96 -11.85 4.17
CA ASP A 95 -0.80 -10.39 3.96
C ASP A 95 -0.54 -9.62 5.26
N ARG A 96 -0.48 -10.34 6.38
CA ARG A 96 0.02 -9.77 7.65
C ARG A 96 1.48 -9.37 7.50
N LEU A 97 1.90 -8.43 8.36
CA LEU A 97 3.24 -7.84 8.40
C LEU A 97 4.38 -8.80 8.02
N SER A 98 4.48 -9.92 8.73
CA SER A 98 5.57 -10.88 8.59
C SER A 98 5.67 -11.45 7.17
N SER A 99 4.52 -11.80 6.59
CA SER A 99 4.42 -12.41 5.26
C SER A 99 4.58 -11.37 4.14
N ALA A 100 3.94 -10.21 4.28
CA ALA A 100 4.01 -9.12 3.31
C ALA A 100 5.44 -8.54 3.19
N TYR A 101 6.14 -8.38 4.33
CA TYR A 101 7.52 -7.92 4.34
C TYR A 101 8.46 -8.91 3.63
N CYS A 102 8.26 -10.21 3.84
CA CYS A 102 9.02 -11.26 3.14
C CYS A 102 8.81 -11.18 1.62
N GLN A 103 7.58 -10.99 1.14
CA GLN A 103 7.28 -10.90 -0.29
C GLN A 103 7.88 -9.65 -0.95
N ILE A 104 7.82 -8.50 -0.26
CA ILE A 104 8.44 -7.25 -0.74
C ILE A 104 9.96 -7.43 -0.86
N LEU A 105 10.58 -8.07 0.13
CA LEU A 105 12.01 -8.41 0.14
C LEU A 105 12.39 -9.32 -1.03
N GLN A 106 11.68 -10.44 -1.19
CA GLN A 106 11.92 -11.39 -2.28
C GLN A 106 11.78 -10.74 -3.66
N THR A 107 10.74 -9.91 -3.84
CA THR A 107 10.52 -9.19 -5.10
C THR A 107 11.62 -8.16 -5.37
N SER A 108 12.09 -7.47 -4.34
CA SER A 108 13.20 -6.51 -4.46
C SER A 108 14.52 -7.22 -4.80
N LEU A 109 14.79 -8.37 -4.18
CA LEU A 109 15.95 -9.20 -4.47
C LEU A 109 15.92 -9.74 -5.90
N ALA A 110 14.78 -10.30 -6.34
CA ALA A 110 14.62 -10.82 -7.70
C ALA A 110 14.86 -9.75 -8.77
N LYS A 111 14.32 -8.54 -8.58
CA LYS A 111 14.56 -7.38 -9.48
C LYS A 111 16.02 -6.91 -9.47
N SER A 112 16.71 -7.04 -8.34
CA SER A 112 18.14 -6.69 -8.25
C SER A 112 19.05 -7.73 -8.91
N LEU A 113 18.64 -8.99 -8.94
CA LEU A 113 19.39 -10.08 -9.56
C LEU A 113 19.29 -10.03 -11.08
N HIS A 114 18.09 -9.79 -11.63
CA HIS A 114 17.90 -9.64 -13.08
C HIS A 114 18.77 -8.54 -13.69
N LYS A 115 18.90 -7.40 -13.00
CA LYS A 115 19.76 -6.28 -13.42
C LYS A 115 21.25 -6.61 -13.50
N HIS A 116 21.70 -7.75 -12.98
CA HIS A 116 23.12 -8.12 -12.95
C HIS A 116 23.48 -9.18 -14.00
N THR A 117 22.49 -9.71 -14.73
CA THR A 117 22.68 -10.74 -15.78
C THR A 117 22.52 -10.20 -17.19
N ASP A 118 22.10 -8.93 -17.34
CA ASP A 118 21.92 -8.24 -18.62
C ASP A 118 23.05 -7.22 -18.92
N ASP A 119 24.14 -7.22 -18.13
CA ASP A 119 25.42 -6.55 -18.39
C ASP A 119 26.50 -7.62 -18.68
#